data_AF-S2EIS9-F1
#
_entry.id   AF-S2EIS9-F1
#
_cell.length_a   1.000
_cell.length_b   1.000
_cell.length_c   1.000
_cell.angle_alpha   90.00
_cell.angle_beta   90.00
_cell.angle_gamma   90.00
#
_symmetry.space_group_name_H-M   'P 1'
#
loop_
_entity.id
_entity.type
_entity.pdbx_description
1 polymer ?
#
loop_
_entity_poly.entity_id
_entity_poly.type
_entity_poly.pdbx_seq_one_letter_code
_entity_poly.pdbx_strand_id
1 'polypeptide(L)' 'MAELTKTCIRCHKNIKVEDLHKIVIYVVQEKFTEHHYEHVECPGKFTV' A
#
# COMPACT_ATOMS: atom_id res chain seq x y z
N MET A 1 -5.70 -17.19 11.35
CA MET A 1 -4.88 -15.97 11.43
C MET A 1 -5.40 -15.04 10.35
N ALA A 2 -5.89 -13.86 10.70
CA ALA A 2 -6.51 -12.96 9.71
C ALA A 2 -5.43 -12.50 8.72
N GLU A 3 -5.47 -13.01 7.49
CA GLU A 3 -4.64 -12.50 6.41
C GLU A 3 -5.09 -11.06 6.15
N LEU A 4 -4.31 -10.11 6.65
CA LEU A 4 -4.44 -8.70 6.33
C LEU A 4 -4.16 -8.54 4.83
N THR A 5 -5.21 -8.66 4.02
CA THR A 5 -5.19 -8.42 2.58
C THR A 5 -4.78 -6.96 2.36
N LYS A 6 -3.54 -6.75 1.93
CA LYS A 6 -3.05 -5.43 1.55
C LYS A 6 -3.57 -5.14 0.15
N THR A 7 -4.26 -4.02 -0.04
CA THR A 7 -4.79 -3.65 -1.35
C THR A 7 -4.08 -2.40 -1.84
N CYS A 8 -3.68 -2.40 -3.11
CA CYS A 8 -3.12 -1.22 -3.72
C CYS A 8 -4.21 -0.15 -3.89
N ILE A 9 -3.97 1.05 -3.36
CA ILE A 9 -4.93 2.16 -3.44
C ILE A 9 -5.19 2.65 -4.88
N ARG A 10 -4.28 2.36 -5.82
CA ARG A 10 -4.41 2.81 -7.23
C ARG A 10 -5.15 1.84 -8.12
N CYS A 11 -4.72 0.58 -8.11
CA CYS A 11 -5.29 -0.43 -9.00
C CYS A 11 -6.35 -1.31 -8.31
N HIS A 12 -6.57 -1.13 -7.01
CA HIS A 12 -7.51 -1.90 -6.19
C HIS A 12 -7.27 -3.42 -6.23
N LYS A 13 -6.12 -3.86 -6.73
CA LYS A 13 -5.71 -5.26 -6.72
C LYS A 13 -5.11 -5.61 -5.36
N ASN A 14 -5.36 -6.85 -4.94
CA ASN A 14 -4.68 -7.44 -3.79
C ASN A 14 -3.18 -7.50 -4.06
N ILE A 15 -2.40 -7.01 -3.11
CA ILE A 15 -0.97 -7.18 -3.02
C ILE A 15 -0.74 -8.56 -2.41
N LYS A 16 -0.24 -9.47 -3.23
CA LYS A 16 0.15 -10.80 -2.75
C LYS A 16 1.41 -10.69 -1.90
N VAL A 17 1.64 -11.70 -1.05
CA VAL A 17 2.86 -11.78 -0.23
C VAL A 17 4.13 -11.76 -1.10
N GLU A 18 4.08 -12.40 -2.27
CA GLU A 18 5.16 -12.38 -3.27
C GLU A 18 5.47 -10.97 -3.81
N ASP A 19 4.50 -10.05 -3.80
CA ASP A 19 4.63 -8.69 -4.34
C ASP A 19 5.02 -7.65 -3.28
N LEU A 20 5.26 -8.05 -2.02
CA LEU A 20 5.64 -7.13 -0.94
C LEU A 20 6.94 -6.36 -1.20
N HIS A 21 7.86 -6.89 -2.01
CA HIS A 21 9.07 -6.18 -2.41
C HIS A 21 8.82 -5.11 -3.47
N LYS A 22 7.59 -5.05 -4.01
CA LYS A 22 7.16 -4.13 -5.07
C LYS A 22 6.13 -3.13 -4.59
N ILE A 23 6.06 -2.85 -3.28
CA ILE A 23 5.12 -1.87 -2.73
C ILE A 23 5.81 -0.72 -2.02
N VAL A 24 5.17 0.44 -2.06
CA VAL A 24 5.51 1.63 -1.27
C VAL A 24 4.52 1.72 -0.10
N ILE A 25 5.03 2.03 1.09
CA ILE A 25 4.23 2.20 2.32
C ILE A 25 4.30 3.66 2.75
N TYR A 26 3.15 4.29 2.97
CA TYR A 26 3.05 5.65 3.49
C TYR A 26 2.43 5.64 4.89
N VAL A 27 3.00 6.43 5.80
CA VAL A 27 2.52 6.63 7.18
C VAL A 27 2.10 8.09 7.33
N VAL A 28 0.83 8.34 7.66
CA VAL A 28 0.33 9.70 7.90
C VAL A 28 0.54 10.05 9.38
N GLN A 29 1.33 11.09 9.66
CA GLN A 29 1.77 11.43 11.01
C GLN A 29 0.64 11.83 11.98
N GLU A 30 -0.49 12.32 11.48
CA GLU A 30 -1.63 12.72 12.33
C GLU A 30 -2.37 11.52 12.97
N LYS A 31 -2.26 10.33 12.36
CA LYS A 31 -2.79 9.07 12.87
C LYS A 31 -1.83 7.95 12.49
N PHE A 32 -0.88 7.64 13.37
CA PHE A 32 0.09 6.53 13.25
C PHE A 32 -0.52 5.13 13.04
N THR A 33 -1.83 5.04 12.85
CA THR A 33 -2.59 3.82 12.65
C THR A 33 -2.93 3.53 11.19
N GLU A 34 -2.74 4.48 10.27
CA GLU A 34 -3.18 4.31 8.86
C GLU A 34 -2.00 4.08 7.90
N HIS A 35 -1.94 2.88 7.32
CA HIS A 35 -0.94 2.48 6.33
C HIS A 35 -1.58 2.39 4.95
N HIS A 36 -1.03 3.12 3.99
CA HIS A 36 -1.44 3.03 2.59
C HIS A 36 -0.39 2.28 1.77
N TYR A 37 -0.85 1.42 0.88
CA TYR A 37 0.00 0.58 0.03
C TYR A 37 -0.23 0.89 -1.46
N GLU A 38 0.85 0.98 -2.21
CA GLU A 38 0.82 1.20 -3.66
C GLU A 38 1.85 0.30 -4.35
N HIS A 39 1.50 -0.29 -5.50
CA HIS A 39 2.49 -1.00 -6.32
C HIS A 39 3.44 0.01 -6.96
N VAL A 40 4.73 -0.33 -7.04
CA VAL A 40 5.75 0.50 -7.72
C VAL A 40 5.38 0.79 -9.18
N GLU A 41 4.69 -0.14 -9.84
CA GLU A 41 4.20 -0.01 -11.22
C GLU A 41 2.95 0.88 -11.36
N CYS A 42 2.36 1.32 -10.25
CA CYS A 42 1.20 2.20 -10.21
C CYS A 42 1.62 3.56 -9.61
N PRO A 43 2.50 4.34 -10.26
CA PRO A 43 3.06 5.56 -9.68
C PRO A 43 1.95 6.57 -9.37
N GLY A 44 1.55 6.61 -8.11
CA GLY A 44 0.62 7.58 -7.61
C GLY A 44 1.33 8.88 -7.42
N LYS A 45 0.87 9.92 -8.12
CA LYS A 45 1.19 11.30 -7.75
C LYS A 45 0.58 11.60 -6.38
N PHE A 46 1.17 11.11 -5.31
CA PHE A 46 0.93 11.61 -3.97
C PHE A 46 2.06 12.58 -3.65
N THR A 47 1.86 13.82 -4.08
CA THR A 47 2.59 14.96 -3.51
C THR A 47 1.98 15.18 -2.13
N VAL A 48 2.72 14.80 -1.08
CA VAL A 48 2.56 15.39 0.25
C VAL A 48 2.85 16.88 0.20
#